data_AF-A0A5E7Q1I2-F1
#
_entry.id   AF-A0A5E7Q1I2-F1
#
_cell.length_a   1.000
_cell.length_b   1.000
_cell.length_c   1.000
_cell.angle_alpha   90.00
_cell.angle_beta   90.00
_cell.angle_gamma   90.00
#
_symmetry.space_group_name_H-M   'P 1'
#
loop_
_entity.id
_entity.type
_entity.pdbx_description
1 polymer ?
#
loop_
_entity_poly.entity_id
_entity_poly.type
_entity_poly.pdbx_seq_one_letter_code
_entity_poly.pdbx_strand_id
1 'polypeptide(L)' 'MPEMDGYEVCLTLKGATDTNNIPIIFLTGRTSAEDEAHGRMIGAIDYITKPIDADLVLARIASHLAAIKMNDIREK' A
#
# COMPACT_ATOMS: atom_id res chain seq x y z
N MET A 1 -0.56 -7.65 13.96
CA MET A 1 0.28 -8.83 13.71
C MET A 1 1.16 -8.97 14.95
N PRO A 2 1.05 -10.07 15.70
CA PRO A 2 1.76 -10.22 16.98
C PRO A 2 3.26 -10.49 16.84
N GLU A 3 3.71 -11.01 15.69
CA GLU A 3 5.10 -11.44 15.48
C GLU A 3 5.92 -10.52 14.56
N MET A 4 5.27 -9.75 13.67
CA MET A 4 5.93 -8.92 12.66
C MET A 4 5.16 -7.62 12.43
N ASP A 5 5.87 -6.50 12.23
CA ASP A 5 5.22 -5.24 11.88
C ASP A 5 4.89 -5.20 10.38
N GLY A 6 3.79 -4.54 10.01
CA GLY A 6 3.42 -4.37 8.61
C GLY A 6 4.46 -3.59 7.81
N TYR A 7 5.23 -2.72 8.45
CA TYR A 7 6.35 -2.02 7.81
C TYR A 7 7.47 -2.98 7.39
N GLU A 8 7.82 -3.97 8.22
CA GLU A 8 8.85 -4.98 7.90
C GLU A 8 8.40 -5.87 6.75
N VAL A 9 7.13 -6.26 6.73
CA VAL A 9 6.52 -7.00 5.61
C VAL A 9 6.64 -6.19 4.32
N CYS A 10 6.27 -4.90 4.35
CA CYS A 10 6.34 -4.04 3.17
C CYS A 10 7.77 -3.91 2.65
N LEU A 11 8.74 -3.65 3.54
CA LEU A 11 10.16 -3.58 3.15
C LEU A 11 10.65 -4.89 2.52
N THR A 12 10.28 -6.02 3.10
CA THR A 12 10.67 -7.34 2.59
C THR A 12 10.09 -7.59 1.19
N LEU A 13 8.79 -7.32 1.00
CA LEU A 13 8.13 -7.49 -0.29
C LEU A 13 8.66 -6.51 -1.35
N LYS A 14 8.94 -5.27 -0.97
CA LYS A 14 9.53 -4.26 -1.86
C LYS A 14 10.99 -4.52 -2.19
N GLY A 15 11.73 -5.21 -1.32
CA GLY A 15 13.13 -5.58 -1.54
C GLY A 15 13.34 -6.80 -2.45
N ALA A 16 12.35 -7.70 -2.56
CA ALA A 16 12.47 -8.91 -3.38
C ALA A 16 12.06 -8.66 -4.85
N THR A 17 12.87 -9.18 -5.80
CA THR A 17 12.68 -8.99 -7.25
C THR A 17 11.32 -9.45 -7.75
N ASP A 18 10.79 -10.50 -7.14
CA ASP A 18 9.58 -11.17 -7.62
C ASP A 18 8.30 -10.50 -7.08
N THR A 19 8.43 -9.68 -6.04
CA THR A 19 7.29 -9.05 -5.33
C THR A 19 7.34 -7.54 -5.27
N ASN A 20 8.44 -6.91 -5.69
CA ASN A 20 8.63 -5.45 -5.59
C ASN A 20 7.56 -4.64 -6.34
N ASN A 21 7.04 -5.19 -7.44
CA ASN A 21 6.02 -4.57 -8.28
C ASN A 21 4.61 -4.69 -7.70
N ILE A 22 4.40 -5.53 -6.67
CA ILE A 22 3.08 -5.72 -6.05
C ILE A 22 2.70 -4.42 -5.30
N PRO A 23 1.55 -3.80 -5.61
CA PRO A 23 1.09 -2.61 -4.89
C PRO A 23 0.65 -2.98 -3.46
N ILE A 24 1.11 -2.22 -2.48
CA ILE A 24 0.81 -2.45 -1.05
C ILE A 24 0.00 -1.27 -0.51
N ILE A 25 -1.14 -1.58 0.13
CA ILE A 25 -1.99 -0.62 0.83
C ILE A 25 -1.99 -0.98 2.32
N PHE A 26 -1.67 -0.02 3.18
CA PHE A 26 -1.76 -0.21 4.62
C PHE A 26 -3.17 -0.01 5.13
N LEU A 27 -3.63 -0.94 5.97
CA LEU A 27 -4.87 -0.83 6.75
C LEU A 27 -4.50 -0.80 8.24
N THR A 28 -4.59 0.36 8.88
CA THR A 28 -3.88 0.61 10.15
C THR A 28 -4.74 1.31 11.19
N GLY A 29 -4.46 1.06 12.47
CA GLY A 29 -5.01 1.84 13.58
C GLY A 29 -4.18 3.06 13.95
N ARG A 30 -2.99 3.22 13.35
CA ARG A 30 -2.11 4.37 13.57
C ARG A 30 -2.57 5.52 12.70
N THR A 31 -2.78 6.69 13.29
CA THR A 31 -3.39 7.85 12.61
C THR A 31 -2.48 9.06 12.57
N SER A 32 -1.21 8.92 12.97
CA SER A 32 -0.26 10.02 12.91
C SER A 32 0.16 10.27 11.46
N ALA A 33 0.38 11.53 11.11
CA ALA A 33 0.91 11.88 9.79
C ALA A 33 2.32 11.30 9.55
N GLU A 34 3.09 11.10 10.63
CA GLU A 34 4.42 10.49 10.59
C GLU A 34 4.34 9.01 10.22
N ASP A 35 3.39 8.26 10.77
CA ASP A 35 3.14 6.87 10.42
C ASP A 35 2.72 6.71 8.95
N GLU A 36 1.83 7.58 8.48
CA GLU A 36 1.41 7.60 7.07
C GLU A 36 2.60 7.92 6.15
N ALA A 37 3.37 8.97 6.46
CA ALA A 37 4.54 9.36 5.69
C ALA A 37 5.60 8.25 5.66
N HIS A 38 5.81 7.57 6.79
CA HIS A 38 6.72 6.44 6.88
C HIS A 38 6.25 5.29 5.98
N GLY A 39 4.98 4.89 6.07
CA GLY A 39 4.40 3.85 5.23
C GLY A 39 4.53 4.14 3.73
N ARG A 40 4.34 5.40 3.33
CA ARG A 40 4.56 5.86 1.95
C ARG A 40 6.02 5.74 1.53
N MET A 41 6.95 6.19 2.37
CA MET A 41 8.38 6.20 2.08
C MET A 41 8.96 4.79 1.86
N ILE A 42 8.43 3.79 2.58
CA ILE A 42 8.86 2.38 2.42
C ILE A 42 8.19 1.67 1.22
N GLY A 43 7.42 2.38 0.40
CA GLY A 43 6.89 1.89 -0.87
C GLY A 43 5.41 1.49 -0.86
N ALA A 44 4.64 1.86 0.17
CA ALA A 44 3.19 1.70 0.10
C ALA A 44 2.55 2.73 -0.82
N ILE A 45 1.60 2.27 -1.63
CA ILE A 45 0.84 3.09 -2.58
C ILE A 45 -0.42 3.69 -1.95
N ASP A 46 -0.81 3.24 -0.77
CA ASP A 46 -1.87 3.88 0.02
C ASP A 46 -1.81 3.55 1.50
N TYR A 47 -2.50 4.37 2.29
CA TYR A 47 -2.57 4.27 3.74
C TYR A 47 -3.99 4.61 4.21
N ILE A 48 -4.70 3.64 4.77
CA ILE A 48 -6.11 3.78 5.19
C ILE A 48 -6.20 3.51 6.68
N THR A 49 -6.70 4.50 7.41
CA THR A 49 -6.88 4.44 8.86
C THR A 49 -8.17 3.73 9.23
N LYS A 50 -8.16 3.06 10.39
CA LYS A 50 -9.34 2.45 11.00
C LYS A 50 -10.20 3.51 11.68
N PRO A 51 -11.53 3.33 11.74
CA PRO A 51 -12.30 2.18 11.27
C PRO A 51 -12.41 2.10 9.74
N ILE A 52 -12.38 0.88 9.20
CA ILE A 52 -12.39 0.66 7.75
C ILE A 52 -13.80 0.77 7.21
N ASP A 53 -13.98 1.65 6.23
CA ASP A 53 -15.13 1.66 5.33
C ASP A 53 -14.80 0.79 4.11
N ALA A 54 -15.60 -0.25 3.88
CA ALA A 54 -15.39 -1.19 2.78
C ALA A 54 -15.54 -0.54 1.41
N ASP A 55 -16.48 0.37 1.24
CA ASP A 55 -16.72 1.07 -0.02
C ASP A 55 -15.55 2.00 -0.33
N LEU A 56 -15.01 2.68 0.69
CA LEU A 56 -13.79 3.47 0.56
C LEU A 56 -12.61 2.60 0.10
N VAL A 57 -12.39 1.44 0.74
CA VAL A 57 -11.29 0.54 0.38
C VAL A 57 -11.43 0.07 -1.07
N LEU A 58 -12.63 -0.34 -1.48
CA LEU A 58 -12.89 -0.78 -2.85
C LEU A 58 -12.64 0.34 -3.87
N ALA A 59 -13.07 1.57 -3.57
CA ALA A 59 -12.82 2.72 -4.43
C ALA A 59 -11.31 3.02 -4.56
N ARG A 60 -10.54 2.91 -3.47
CA ARG A 60 -9.08 3.08 -3.49
C ARG A 60 -8.40 2.00 -4.32
N ILE A 61 -8.75 0.73 -4.11
CA ILE A 61 -8.23 -0.39 -4.90
C ILE A 61 -8.51 -0.18 -6.39
N ALA A 62 -9.74 0.15 -6.76
CA ALA A 62 -10.11 0.40 -8.16
C ALA A 62 -9.28 1.54 -8.79
N SER A 63 -9.05 2.62 -8.04
CA SER A 63 -8.23 3.76 -8.48
C SER A 63 -6.78 3.35 -8.75
N HIS A 64 -6.18 2.57 -7.85
CA HIS A 64 -4.80 2.11 -8.01
C HIS A 64 -4.66 1.11 -9.16
N LEU A 65 -5.60 0.17 -9.30
CA LEU A 65 -5.61 -0.77 -10.42
C LEU A 65 -5.74 -0.06 -11.78
N ALA A 66 -6.57 0.99 -11.85
CA ALA A 66 -6.69 1.81 -13.06
C ALA A 66 -5.39 2.54 -13.38
N ALA A 67 -4.73 3.12 -12.37
CA ALA A 67 -3.44 3.81 -12.54
C ALA A 67 -2.34 2.86 -13.03
N ILE A 68 -2.26 1.65 -12.47
CA ILE A 68 -1.29 0.62 -12.88
C ILE A 68 -1.53 0.19 -14.33
N LYS A 69 -2.78 -0.13 -14.68
CA LYS A 69 -3.14 -0.48 -16.07
C LYS A 69 -2.76 0.62 -17.06
N MET A 70 -2.97 1.89 -16.70
CA MET A 70 -2.58 3.01 -17.54
C MET A 70 -1.06 3.10 -17.70
N ASN A 71 -0.29 2.82 -16.64
CA ASN A 71 1.17 2.82 -16.72
C ASN A 71 1.68 1.68 -17.62
N ASP A 72 1.11 0.48 -17.49
CA ASP A 72 1.46 -0.68 -18.33
C ASP A 72 1.19 -0.46 -19.82
N ILE A 73 0.18 0.36 -20.16
CA ILE A 73 -0.14 0.73 -21.54
C ILE A 73 0.87 1.75 -22.09
N ARG A 74 1.39 2.64 -21.25
CA ARG A 74 2.35 3.69 -21.65
C ARG A 74 3.76 3.16 -21.88
N GLU A 75 4.12 2.05 -21.24
CA GLU A 75 5.44 1.41 -21.40
C GLU A 75 5.49 0.41 -22.58
N LYS A 76 4.42 0.28 -23.36
CA LYS A 76 4.35 -0.50 -24.60
C LYS A 76 4.32 0.40 -25.83
#